data_AF-X0Y440-F1
#
_entry.id   AF-X0Y440-F1
#
_cell.length_a   1.000
_cell.length_b   1.000
_cell.length_c   1.000
_cell.angle_alpha   90.00
_cell.angle_beta   90.00
_cell.angle_gamma   90.00
#
_symmetry.space_group_name_H-M   'P 1'
#
loop_
_entity.id
_entity.type
_entity.pdbx_description
1 polymer ?
#
loop_
_entity_poly.entity_id
_entity_poly.type
_entity_poly.pdbx_seq_one_letter_code
_entity_poly.pdbx_strand_id
1 'polypeptide(L)' 'EPIPFLMNQDGRVIDTSTEMTRSLNKIFGKKVGSSLLRNIFLTDKYSDSAKEMADDVKAMGTSTAVANTNYIKTD' A
#
# COMPACT_ATOMS: atom_id res chain seq x y z
N GLU A 1 30.59 9.39 -1.29
CA GLU A 1 29.60 9.87 -0.30
C GLU A 1 28.19 9.50 -0.75
N PRO A 2 27.25 9.21 0.15
CA PRO A 2 25.86 8.92 -0.22
C PRO A 2 25.15 10.18 -0.77
N ILE A 3 24.44 10.03 -1.88
CA ILE A 3 23.72 11.12 -2.55
C ILE A 3 22.28 11.18 -2.00
N PRO A 4 21.85 12.29 -1.37
CA PRO A 4 20.48 12.43 -0.87
C PRO A 4 19.50 12.75 -2.01
N PHE A 5 18.48 11.90 -2.19
CA PHE A 5 17.45 12.10 -3.22
C PHE A 5 16.24 12.90 -2.74
N LEU A 6 15.97 12.91 -1.43
CA LEU A 6 14.82 13.59 -0.86
C LEU A 6 15.26 14.96 -0.32
N MET A 7 14.88 16.01 -1.04
CA MET A 7 15.19 17.39 -0.67
C MET A 7 13.94 18.26 -0.79
N ASN A 8 13.88 19.28 0.07
CA ASN A 8 12.88 20.34 -0.02
C ASN A 8 13.23 21.34 -1.13
N GLN A 9 12.29 22.22 -1.48
CA GLN A 9 12.48 23.27 -2.48
C GLN A 9 13.64 24.23 -2.14
N ASP A 10 13.96 24.35 -0.85
CA ASP A 10 15.07 25.16 -0.34
C ASP A 10 16.44 24.45 -0.36
N GLY A 11 16.53 23.25 -0.95
CA GLY A 11 17.77 22.47 -1.02
C GLY A 11 18.17 21.77 0.29
N ARG A 12 17.27 21.72 1.27
CA ARG A 12 17.48 20.99 2.54
C ARG A 12 17.09 19.53 2.39
N VAL A 13 17.91 18.62 2.90
CA VAL A 13 17.62 17.18 2.92
C VAL A 13 16.46 16.88 3.86
N ILE A 14 15.54 16.02 3.42
CA ILE A 14 14.47 15.48 4.27
C ILE A 14 15.02 14.20 4.92
N ASP A 15 15.47 14.32 6.17
CA ASP A 15 16.11 13.23 6.92
C ASP A 15 15.15 12.54 7.90
N THR A 16 14.06 13.21 8.28
CA THR A 16 13.10 12.70 9.27
C THR A 16 11.75 12.31 8.66
N SER A 17 11.21 11.19 9.14
CA SER A 17 9.86 10.71 8.78
C SER A 17 8.75 11.70 9.18
N THR A 18 8.98 12.50 10.23
CA THR A 18 8.07 13.54 10.70
C THR A 18 7.92 14.68 9.70
N GLU A 19 8.99 15.08 9.00
CA GLU A 19 8.91 16.10 7.95
C GLU A 19 8.09 15.61 6.76
N MET A 20 8.34 14.38 6.31
CA MET A 20 7.53 13.77 5.25
C MET A 20 6.05 13.69 5.65
N THR A 21 5.75 13.27 6.87
CA THR A 21 4.37 13.19 7.37
C THR A 21 3.72 14.58 7.44
N ARG A 22 4.46 15.62 7.87
CA ARG A 22 3.96 17.01 7.86
C ARG A 22 3.65 17.50 6.44
N SER A 23 4.53 17.22 5.48
CA SER A 23 4.33 17.56 4.07
C SER A 23 3.11 16.85 3.48
N LEU A 24 2.97 15.55 3.72
CA LEU A 24 1.80 14.77 3.30
C LEU A 24 0.50 15.30 3.94
N ASN A 25 0.51 15.58 5.24
CA ASN A 25 -0.64 16.16 5.93
C ASN A 25 -1.06 17.52 5.36
N LYS A 26 -0.09 18.36 4.96
CA LYS A 26 -0.34 19.65 4.34
C LYS A 26 -0.98 19.50 2.96
N ILE A 27 -0.54 18.53 2.17
CA ILE A 27 -1.08 18.26 0.82
C ILE A 27 -2.51 17.72 0.89
N PHE A 28 -2.76 16.74 1.76
CA PHE A 28 -4.05 16.03 1.82
C PHE A 28 -5.06 16.62 2.82
N GLY A 29 -4.65 17.56 3.67
CA GLY A 29 -5.49 18.15 4.72
C GLY A 29 -5.98 17.16 5.78
N LYS A 30 -5.35 15.97 5.87
CA LYS A 30 -5.71 14.85 6.75
C LYS A 30 -4.44 14.20 7.28
N LYS A 31 -4.56 13.36 8.31
CA LYS A 31 -3.44 12.57 8.86
C LYS A 31 -3.05 11.44 7.89
N VAL A 32 -2.29 11.76 6.85
CA VAL A 32 -1.83 10.83 5.80
C VAL A 32 -0.34 10.55 5.99
N GLY A 33 -0.01 9.27 6.15
CA GLY A 33 1.37 8.78 6.21
C GLY A 33 1.70 7.86 5.03
N SER A 34 2.99 7.55 4.87
CA SER A 34 3.49 6.62 3.85
C SER A 34 2.85 5.23 3.92
N SER A 35 2.58 4.73 5.13
CA SER A 35 1.90 3.43 5.31
C SER A 35 0.48 3.42 4.75
N LEU A 36 -0.26 4.53 4.89
CA LEU A 36 -1.60 4.63 4.33
C LEU A 36 -1.55 4.68 2.80
N LEU A 37 -0.63 5.47 2.23
CA LEU A 37 -0.42 5.53 0.79
C LEU A 37 -0.03 4.16 0.22
N ARG A 38 0.83 3.42 0.93
CA ARG A 38 1.19 2.04 0.59
C ARG A 38 -0.04 1.13 0.59
N ASN A 39 -0.90 1.23 1.60
CA ASN A 39 -2.11 0.42 1.67
C ASN A 39 -3.04 0.71 0.50
N ILE A 40 -3.27 2.00 0.17
CA ILE A 40 -4.09 2.39 -0.99
C ILE A 40 -3.51 1.80 -2.28
N PHE A 41 -2.21 1.93 -2.51
CA PHE A 41 -1.55 1.38 -3.69
C PHE A 41 -1.70 -0.14 -3.80
N LEU A 42 -1.49 -0.87 -2.70
CA LEU A 42 -1.61 -2.33 -2.69
C LEU A 42 -3.07 -2.76 -2.90
N THR A 43 -4.01 -2.09 -2.24
CA THR A 43 -5.44 -2.37 -2.43
C THR A 43 -5.86 -2.16 -3.87
N ASP A 44 -5.46 -1.05 -4.49
CA ASP A 44 -5.77 -0.77 -5.90
C ASP A 44 -5.14 -1.81 -6.83
N LYS A 45 -3.82 -2.05 -6.68
CA LYS A 45 -3.06 -2.98 -7.51
C LYS A 45 -3.59 -4.41 -7.48
N TYR A 46 -4.00 -4.90 -6.32
CA TYR A 46 -4.49 -6.28 -6.15
C TYR A 46 -6.01 -6.37 -6.14
N SER A 47 -6.74 -5.26 -6.34
CA SER A 47 -8.20 -5.25 -6.26
C SER A 47 -8.84 -6.19 -7.26
N ASP A 48 -8.34 -6.23 -8.50
CA ASP A 48 -8.93 -7.03 -9.56
C ASP A 48 -8.62 -8.52 -9.40
N SER A 49 -7.38 -8.89 -9.05
CA SER A 49 -7.04 -10.29 -8.73
C SER A 49 -7.79 -10.80 -7.49
N ALA A 50 -8.03 -9.94 -6.50
CA ALA A 50 -8.82 -10.31 -5.33
C ALA A 50 -10.30 -10.53 -5.65
N LYS A 51 -10.87 -9.75 -6.60
CA LYS A 51 -12.24 -9.96 -7.09
C LYS A 51 -12.35 -11.24 -7.90
N GLU A 52 -11.44 -11.46 -8.85
CA GLU A 52 -11.40 -12.66 -9.69
C GLU A 52 -11.34 -13.92 -8.81
N MET A 53 -10.42 -13.93 -7.84
CA MET A 53 -10.34 -15.02 -6.86
C MET A 53 -11.62 -15.18 -6.04
N ALA A 54 -12.28 -14.09 -5.64
CA ALA A 54 -13.53 -14.18 -4.90
C ALA A 54 -14.68 -14.74 -5.76
N ASP A 55 -14.74 -14.36 -7.03
CA ASP A 55 -15.74 -14.83 -7.98
C ASP A 55 -15.54 -16.31 -8.35
N ASP A 56 -14.30 -16.73 -8.59
CA ASP A 56 -13.95 -18.14 -8.85
C ASP A 56 -14.31 -19.02 -7.67
N VAL A 57 -13.94 -18.60 -6.47
CA VAL A 57 -14.20 -19.33 -5.24
C VAL A 57 -15.70 -19.42 -4.96
N LYS A 58 -16.45 -18.37 -5.28
CA LYS A 58 -17.91 -18.37 -5.22
C LYS A 58 -18.52 -19.30 -6.26
N ALA A 59 -18.00 -19.32 -7.49
CA ALA A 59 -18.45 -20.23 -8.55
C ALA A 59 -18.17 -21.70 -8.20
N MET A 60 -17.07 -21.96 -7.49
CA MET A 60 -16.72 -23.28 -6.94
C MET A 60 -17.49 -23.62 -5.66
N GLY A 61 -18.37 -22.75 -5.17
CA GLY A 61 -19.21 -22.98 -3.98
C GLY A 61 -18.43 -23.02 -2.67
N THR A 62 -17.24 -22.42 -2.63
CA THR A 62 -16.37 -22.40 -1.44
C THR A 62 -16.10 -20.95 -0.98
N SER A 63 -15.31 -20.79 0.08
CA SER A 63 -14.96 -19.46 0.64
C SER A 63 -13.50 -19.11 0.39
N THR A 64 -13.19 -17.83 0.27
CA THR A 64 -11.83 -17.35 0.01
C THR A 64 -10.85 -17.76 1.12
N ALA A 65 -11.33 -17.92 2.35
CA ALA A 65 -10.54 -18.46 3.46
C ALA A 65 -10.14 -19.92 3.22
N VAL A 66 -11.08 -20.77 2.81
CA VAL A 66 -10.82 -22.18 2.47
C VAL A 66 -9.90 -22.27 1.24
N ALA A 67 -10.08 -21.37 0.27
CA ALA A 67 -9.23 -21.26 -0.91
C ALA A 67 -7.76 -20.99 -0.52
N ASN A 68 -7.56 -19.97 0.33
CA ASN A 68 -6.25 -19.55 0.82
C ASN A 68 -5.55 -20.61 1.67
N THR A 69 -6.29 -21.42 2.45
CA THR A 69 -5.69 -22.45 3.31
C THR A 69 -5.33 -23.72 2.54
N ASN A 70 -6.16 -24.15 1.58
CA ASN A 70 -6.03 -25.47 0.98
C ASN A 70 -5.39 -25.49 -0.41
N TYR A 71 -5.47 -24.38 -1.16
CA TYR A 71 -5.09 -24.36 -2.58
C TYR A 71 -4.03 -23.31 -2.89
N ILE A 72 -4.02 -22.19 -2.18
CA ILE A 72 -2.95 -21.20 -2.31
C ILE A 72 -1.79 -21.61 -1.38
N LYS A 73 -0.72 -22.14 -1.97
CA LYS A 73 0.50 -22.44 -1.23
C LYS A 73 1.25 -21.15 -0.95
N THR A 74 1.48 -20.86 0.33
CA THR A 74 2.28 -19.72 0.81
C THR A 74 3.76 -20.07 0.96
N ASP A 75 4.28 -20.89 0.04
CA ASP A 75 5.50 -21.74 0.10
C ASP A 75 5.25 -23.18 0.58
#